data_AF-A0A401NUU2-F1
#
_entry.id   AF-A0A401NUU2-F1
#
_cell.length_a   1.000
_cell.length_b   1.000
_cell.length_c   1.000
_cell.angle_alpha   90.00
_cell.angle_beta   90.00
_cell.angle_gamma   90.00
#
_symmetry.space_group_name_H-M   'P 1'
#
loop_
_entity.id
_entity.type
_entity.pdbx_description
1 polymer ?
#
loop_
_entity_poly.entity_id
_entity_poly.type
_entity_poly.pdbx_seq_one_letter_code
_entity_poly.pdbx_strand_id
1 'polypeptide(L)'
;MGDVISTHLDENRRQFITERTGKILDEFFQFFEEQYPLALFNKIRYEVEENGGPQPQLLQRKTRLKGKVIFSGNLYQYMEVSRKWKNRYFVVHEDYDVAFYDGKMAFDRGVTPKGIINCAGYKVLKSMDRYLELINNSMPGIKGKASSSPFLKWPTEYRTILYHPYGHHYYFCVVSEKEQQKWHAVFQDCVRHLNNEDFDSKKLIPLLMKAVINGVYES
;
A
#
# COMPACT_ATOMS: atom_id res chain seq x y z
N MET A 1 -1.83 -31.41 10.76
CA MET A 1 -1.61 -30.83 9.41
C MET A 1 -1.32 -29.35 9.64
N GLY A 2 -0.10 -28.90 9.35
CA GLY A 2 0.28 -27.49 9.54
C GLY A 2 -0.48 -26.57 8.59
N ASP A 3 -0.67 -25.32 9.00
CA ASP A 3 -1.18 -24.26 8.11
C ASP A 3 -0.22 -24.03 6.92
N VAL A 4 -0.73 -23.54 5.79
CA VAL A 4 -0.01 -23.35 4.52
C VAL A 4 1.31 -22.60 4.70
N ILE A 5 1.33 -21.61 5.61
CA ILE A 5 2.53 -20.85 5.96
C ILE A 5 3.56 -21.77 6.63
N SER A 6 3.15 -22.58 7.61
CA SER A 6 4.05 -23.49 8.31
C SER A 6 4.59 -24.62 7.42
N THR A 7 3.85 -25.03 6.39
CA THR A 7 4.28 -26.10 5.48
C THR A 7 5.22 -25.63 4.38
N HIS A 8 5.14 -24.35 3.96
CA HIS A 8 5.93 -23.82 2.85
C HIS A 8 7.00 -22.79 3.25
N LEU A 9 6.93 -22.25 4.48
CA LEU A 9 7.91 -21.34 5.08
C LEU A 9 8.40 -21.91 6.42
N ASP A 10 9.09 -23.06 6.34
CA ASP A 10 9.84 -23.63 7.46
C ASP A 10 11.08 -22.79 7.80
N GLU A 11 11.76 -23.14 8.90
CA GLU A 11 12.91 -22.37 9.39
C GLU A 11 14.04 -22.29 8.37
N ASN A 12 14.34 -23.41 7.70
CA ASN A 12 15.40 -23.46 6.67
C ASN A 12 15.08 -22.53 5.49
N ARG A 13 13.83 -22.50 5.02
CA ARG A 13 13.42 -21.58 3.94
C ARG A 13 13.40 -20.13 4.41
N ARG A 14 12.98 -19.85 5.64
CA ARG A 14 13.05 -18.49 6.22
C ARG A 14 14.48 -18.00 6.30
N GLN A 15 15.41 -18.85 6.76
CA GLN A 15 16.82 -18.55 6.79
C GLN A 15 17.37 -18.27 5.39
N PHE A 16 17.07 -19.14 4.41
CA PHE A 16 17.48 -18.93 3.02
C PHE A 16 16.97 -17.61 2.43
N ILE A 17 15.69 -17.27 2.66
CA ILE A 17 15.11 -15.99 2.23
C ILE A 17 15.84 -14.83 2.90
N THR A 18 16.09 -14.92 4.22
CA THR A 18 16.78 -13.89 5.00
C THR A 18 18.20 -13.65 4.49
N GLU A 19 18.97 -14.70 4.26
CA GLU A 19 20.34 -14.60 3.71
C GLU A 19 20.35 -13.98 2.32
N ARG A 20 19.40 -14.35 1.46
CA ARG A 20 19.29 -13.77 0.12
C ARG A 20 18.85 -12.30 0.15
N THR A 21 17.89 -11.96 1.01
CA THR A 21 17.48 -10.57 1.24
C THR A 21 18.65 -9.75 1.78
N GLY A 22 19.42 -10.30 2.72
CA GLY A 22 20.63 -9.67 3.25
C GLY A 22 21.61 -9.28 2.15
N LYS A 23 21.97 -10.22 1.26
CA LYS A 23 22.88 -9.94 0.13
C LYS A 23 22.38 -8.82 -0.79
N ILE A 24 21.09 -8.83 -1.13
CA ILE A 24 20.49 -7.78 -1.98
C ILE A 24 20.53 -6.42 -1.26
N LEU A 25 20.25 -6.40 0.04
CA LEU A 25 20.33 -5.19 0.84
C LEU A 25 21.77 -4.69 0.98
N ASP A 26 22.75 -5.57 1.16
CA ASP A 26 24.16 -5.21 1.25
C ASP A 26 24.65 -4.55 -0.05
N GLU A 27 24.32 -5.13 -1.21
CA GLU A 27 24.60 -4.55 -2.52
C GLU A 27 23.93 -3.17 -2.65
N PHE A 28 22.65 -3.07 -2.30
CA PHE A 28 21.93 -1.79 -2.31
C PHE A 28 22.58 -0.75 -1.39
N PHE A 29 23.00 -1.14 -0.18
CA PHE A 29 23.59 -0.22 0.79
C PHE A 29 24.95 0.28 0.36
N GLN A 30 25.77 -0.54 -0.31
CA GLN A 30 27.03 -0.07 -0.90
C GLN A 30 26.78 1.08 -1.89
N PHE A 31 25.85 0.91 -2.83
CA PHE A 31 25.47 1.98 -3.75
C PHE A 31 24.87 3.19 -3.02
N PHE A 32 24.03 2.95 -2.01
CA PHE A 32 23.44 4.02 -1.22
C PHE A 32 24.51 4.89 -0.54
N GLU A 33 25.52 4.27 0.08
CA GLU A 33 26.60 4.97 0.78
C GLU A 33 27.46 5.82 -0.16
N GLU A 34 27.70 5.36 -1.39
CA GLU A 34 28.42 6.14 -2.41
C GLU A 34 27.60 7.32 -2.93
N GLN A 35 26.29 7.14 -3.10
CA GLN A 35 25.41 8.11 -3.76
C GLN A 35 24.85 9.15 -2.78
N TYR A 36 24.74 8.81 -1.51
CA TYR A 36 24.21 9.71 -0.48
C TYR A 36 25.03 11.01 -0.34
N PRO A 37 26.38 10.99 -0.24
CA PRO A 37 27.18 12.20 -0.19
C PRO A 37 27.05 13.07 -1.44
N LEU A 38 26.97 12.46 -2.63
CA LEU A 38 26.77 13.17 -3.90
C LEU A 38 25.40 13.87 -3.95
N ALA A 39 24.35 13.17 -3.52
CA ALA A 39 23.00 13.73 -3.44
C ALA A 39 22.94 14.88 -2.43
N LEU A 40 23.60 14.73 -1.27
CA LEU A 40 23.68 15.75 -0.24
C LEU A 40 24.47 16.98 -0.72
N PHE A 41 25.64 16.77 -1.35
CA PHE A 41 26.44 17.84 -1.91
C PHE A 41 25.66 18.63 -2.96
N ASN A 42 25.00 17.95 -3.90
CA ASN A 42 24.17 18.60 -4.90
C ASN A 42 23.03 19.41 -4.26
N LYS A 43 22.37 18.86 -3.23
CA LYS A 43 21.33 19.58 -2.48
C LYS A 43 21.88 20.89 -1.89
N ILE A 44 23.01 20.83 -1.18
CA ILE A 44 23.66 22.00 -0.56
C ILE A 44 24.08 23.00 -1.64
N ARG A 45 24.70 22.54 -2.72
CA ARG A 45 25.11 23.39 -3.84
C ARG A 45 23.92 24.15 -4.42
N TYR A 46 22.80 23.49 -4.68
CA TYR A 46 21.58 24.14 -5.16
C TYR A 46 20.99 25.17 -4.18
N GLU A 47 21.15 24.97 -2.87
CA GLU A 47 20.68 25.90 -1.84
C GLU A 47 21.60 27.12 -1.71
N VAL A 48 22.93 26.93 -1.83
CA VAL A 48 23.94 28.00 -1.74
C VAL A 48 24.00 28.86 -3.00
N GLU A 49 23.88 28.26 -4.18
CA GLU A 49 23.95 28.96 -5.48
C GLU A 49 22.63 29.67 -5.86
N GLU A 50 21.64 29.76 -4.95
CA GLU A 50 20.32 30.39 -5.14
C GLU A 50 19.54 29.93 -6.41
N ASN A 51 19.85 28.75 -6.94
CA ASN A 51 19.13 28.13 -8.07
C ASN A 51 17.79 27.48 -7.65
N GLY A 52 17.16 27.99 -6.58
CA GLY A 52 15.97 27.43 -5.93
C GLY A 52 14.67 27.52 -6.75
N GLY A 53 14.73 28.07 -7.96
CA GLY A 53 13.56 28.36 -8.79
C GLY A 53 12.76 29.55 -8.26
N PRO A 54 11.79 30.05 -9.05
CA PRO A 54 10.94 31.16 -8.63
C PRO A 54 10.11 30.76 -7.40
N GLN A 55 9.95 31.70 -6.47
CA GLN A 55 9.07 31.50 -5.31
C GLN A 55 7.65 31.19 -5.81
N PRO A 56 6.99 30.15 -5.27
CA PRO A 56 5.61 29.86 -5.62
C PRO A 56 4.70 31.03 -5.24
N GLN A 57 3.83 31.44 -6.17
CA GLN A 57 2.87 32.53 -5.95
C GLN A 57 1.79 32.15 -4.93
N LEU A 58 1.47 30.87 -4.81
CA LEU A 58 0.52 30.35 -3.83
C LEU A 58 1.23 29.98 -2.53
N LEU A 59 0.64 30.40 -1.41
CA LEU A 59 1.13 30.04 -0.08
C LEU A 59 1.03 28.53 0.13
N GLN A 60 2.15 27.90 0.46
CA GLN A 60 2.16 26.52 0.90
C GLN A 60 1.78 26.42 2.37
N ARG A 61 0.90 25.48 2.67
CA ARG A 61 0.49 25.20 4.04
C ARG A 61 1.64 24.57 4.82
N LYS A 62 2.10 25.24 5.88
CA LYS A 62 3.26 24.81 6.69
C LYS A 62 2.97 23.71 7.70
N THR A 63 1.71 23.52 8.10
CA THR A 63 1.31 22.55 9.12
C THR A 63 0.19 21.67 8.61
N ARG A 64 0.29 20.34 8.76
CA ARG A 64 -0.79 19.41 8.41
C ARG A 64 -2.11 19.77 9.12
N LEU A 65 -3.24 19.38 8.53
CA LEU A 65 -4.52 19.38 9.25
C LEU A 65 -4.39 18.31 10.34
N LYS A 66 -4.59 18.67 11.61
CA LYS A 66 -4.51 17.75 12.75
C LYS A 66 -5.90 17.34 13.26
N GLY A 67 -5.99 16.12 13.76
CA GLY A 67 -7.16 15.52 14.41
C GLY A 67 -8.39 15.37 13.51
N LYS A 68 -8.26 15.28 12.18
CA LYS A 68 -9.42 15.18 11.28
C LYS A 68 -9.56 13.81 10.64
N VAL A 69 -10.78 13.27 10.71
CA VAL A 69 -11.20 12.12 9.91
C VAL A 69 -11.53 12.63 8.50
N ILE A 70 -10.86 12.09 7.49
CA ILE A 70 -11.10 12.43 6.08
C ILE A 70 -12.43 11.81 5.63
N PHE A 71 -12.63 10.55 5.97
CA PHE A 71 -13.83 9.80 5.62
C PHE A 71 -14.09 8.68 6.63
N SER A 72 -15.35 8.31 6.81
CA SER A 72 -15.71 7.14 7.60
C SER A 72 -17.02 6.53 7.15
N GLY A 73 -17.21 5.24 7.42
CA GLY A 73 -18.43 4.54 7.09
C GLY A 73 -18.33 3.04 7.32
N ASN A 74 -19.42 2.34 7.07
CA ASN A 74 -19.47 0.89 7.17
C ASN A 74 -19.07 0.24 5.84
N LEU A 75 -18.31 -0.85 5.92
CA LEU A 75 -18.01 -1.75 4.82
C LEU A 75 -18.12 -3.20 5.29
N TYR A 76 -18.61 -4.06 4.41
CA TYR A 76 -18.46 -5.49 4.63
C TYR A 76 -17.08 -5.91 4.15
N GLN A 77 -16.28 -6.46 5.06
CA GLN A 77 -14.96 -7.02 4.77
C GLN A 77 -15.05 -8.55 4.80
N TYR A 78 -14.44 -9.21 3.81
CA TYR A 78 -14.26 -10.65 3.85
C TYR A 78 -13.11 -11.03 4.78
N MET A 79 -13.39 -11.91 5.73
CA MET A 79 -12.39 -12.44 6.67
C MET A 79 -11.93 -13.82 6.19
N GLU A 80 -10.72 -13.91 5.66
CA GLU A 80 -10.17 -15.16 5.08
C GLU A 80 -10.12 -16.30 6.08
N VAL A 81 -9.70 -16.03 7.32
CA VAL A 81 -9.60 -17.04 8.39
C VAL A 81 -10.96 -17.67 8.72
N SER A 82 -12.00 -16.84 8.86
CA SER A 82 -13.34 -17.31 9.23
C SER A 82 -14.25 -17.62 8.03
N ARG A 83 -13.81 -17.29 6.81
CA ARG A 83 -14.59 -17.35 5.56
C ARG A 83 -15.97 -16.69 5.65
N LYS A 84 -16.03 -15.53 6.31
CA LYS A 84 -17.28 -14.79 6.59
C LYS A 84 -17.13 -13.33 6.25
N TRP A 85 -18.22 -12.72 5.80
CA TRP A 85 -18.36 -11.28 5.65
C TRP A 85 -18.70 -10.66 7.00
N LYS A 86 -17.92 -9.66 7.42
CA LYS A 86 -18.19 -8.90 8.64
C LYS A 86 -18.39 -7.44 8.30
N ASN A 87 -19.48 -6.86 8.81
CA ASN A 87 -19.67 -5.43 8.79
C ASN A 87 -18.70 -4.79 9.79
N ARG A 88 -17.87 -3.85 9.32
CA ARG A 88 -16.90 -3.12 10.12
C ARG A 88 -17.01 -1.64 9.81
N TYR A 89 -16.69 -0.82 10.79
CA TYR A 89 -16.62 0.62 10.63
C TYR A 89 -15.20 1.03 10.28
N PHE A 90 -15.02 1.64 9.12
CA PHE A 90 -13.74 2.09 8.60
C PHE A 90 -13.61 3.60 8.75
N VAL A 91 -12.42 4.06 9.11
CA VAL A 91 -12.08 5.45 9.33
C VAL A 91 -10.76 5.75 8.63
N VAL A 92 -10.76 6.74 7.76
CA VAL A 92 -9.58 7.26 7.09
C VAL A 92 -9.07 8.46 7.88
N HIS A 93 -7.88 8.31 8.46
CA HIS A 93 -7.24 9.36 9.23
C HIS A 93 -6.50 10.36 8.32
N GLU A 94 -5.98 11.43 8.90
CA GLU A 94 -5.28 12.49 8.16
C GLU A 94 -3.99 12.05 7.46
N ASP A 95 -3.36 10.99 7.96
CA ASP A 95 -2.21 10.34 7.33
C ASP A 95 -2.64 9.29 6.28
N TYR A 96 -3.91 9.28 5.88
CA TYR A 96 -4.50 8.39 4.87
C TYR A 96 -4.46 6.89 5.19
N ASP A 97 -3.93 6.51 6.35
CA ASP A 97 -4.11 5.18 6.93
C ASP A 97 -5.59 4.89 7.20
N VAL A 98 -5.99 3.67 6.88
CA VAL A 98 -7.37 3.21 7.00
C VAL A 98 -7.50 2.29 8.21
N ALA A 99 -8.03 2.82 9.31
CA ALA A 99 -8.31 2.05 10.52
C ALA A 99 -9.70 1.42 10.46
N PHE A 100 -9.88 0.23 11.05
CA PHE A 100 -11.20 -0.41 11.13
C PHE A 100 -11.55 -0.92 12.52
N TYR A 101 -12.83 -0.85 12.85
CA TYR A 101 -13.42 -1.14 14.17
C TYR A 101 -14.59 -2.11 14.02
N ASP A 102 -14.97 -2.78 15.11
CA ASP A 102 -16.15 -3.68 15.12
C ASP A 102 -17.46 -2.94 14.78
N GLY A 103 -17.51 -1.64 15.05
CA GLY A 103 -18.63 -0.78 14.67
C GLY A 103 -18.39 0.68 15.08
N LYS A 104 -19.29 1.56 14.67
CA LYS A 104 -19.18 3.01 14.93
C LYS A 104 -19.06 3.33 16.42
N MET A 105 -19.84 2.67 17.28
CA MET A 105 -19.78 2.89 18.72
C MET A 105 -18.42 2.57 19.33
N ALA A 106 -17.67 1.62 18.77
CA ALA A 106 -16.33 1.30 19.26
C ALA A 106 -15.36 2.45 18.95
N PHE A 107 -15.47 3.02 17.76
CA PHE A 107 -14.72 4.22 17.38
C PHE A 107 -15.08 5.43 18.26
N ASP A 108 -16.38 5.70 18.44
CA ASP A 108 -16.85 6.86 19.22
C ASP A 108 -16.42 6.77 20.70
N ARG A 109 -16.23 5.56 21.24
CA ARG A 109 -15.72 5.32 22.61
C ARG A 109 -14.19 5.33 22.71
N GLY A 110 -13.47 5.57 21.61
CA GLY A 110 -12.00 5.55 21.58
C GLY A 110 -11.39 4.16 21.79
N VAL A 111 -12.12 3.09 21.46
CA VAL A 111 -11.57 1.72 21.48
C VAL A 111 -10.46 1.61 20.44
N THR A 112 -9.42 0.84 20.72
CA THR A 112 -8.34 0.61 19.76
C THR A 112 -8.86 -0.06 18.47
N PRO A 113 -8.33 0.32 17.30
CA PRO A 113 -8.73 -0.30 16.04
C PRO A 113 -8.36 -1.79 16.03
N LYS A 114 -9.15 -2.58 15.30
CA LYS A 114 -8.86 -4.00 15.08
C LYS A 114 -7.67 -4.20 14.13
N GLY A 115 -7.36 -3.18 13.35
CA GLY A 115 -6.21 -3.14 12.46
C GLY A 115 -6.21 -1.85 11.65
N ILE A 116 -5.08 -1.64 10.99
CA ILE A 116 -4.81 -0.50 10.12
C ILE A 116 -4.36 -1.05 8.78
N ILE A 117 -4.86 -0.48 7.70
CA ILE A 117 -4.48 -0.79 6.34
C ILE A 117 -3.70 0.40 5.80
N ASN A 118 -2.42 0.19 5.51
CA ASN A 118 -1.63 1.12 4.72
C ASN A 118 -1.83 0.77 3.23
N CYS A 119 -2.30 1.74 2.45
CA CYS A 119 -2.64 1.54 1.03
C CYS A 119 -1.46 1.80 0.07
N ALA A 120 -0.22 1.94 0.54
CA ALA A 120 0.94 2.10 -0.34
C ALA A 120 1.13 0.86 -1.25
N GLY A 121 1.37 1.10 -2.54
CA GLY A 121 1.58 0.04 -3.55
C GLY A 121 0.31 -0.70 -3.99
N TYR A 122 -0.85 -0.42 -3.38
CA TYR A 122 -2.09 -1.11 -3.72
C TYR A 122 -2.73 -0.58 -5.02
N LYS A 123 -3.54 -1.43 -5.66
CA LYS A 123 -4.46 -1.08 -6.74
C LYS A 123 -5.90 -1.33 -6.30
N VAL A 124 -6.76 -0.35 -6.52
CA VAL A 124 -8.18 -0.44 -6.20
C VAL A 124 -8.94 -0.97 -7.42
N LEU A 125 -9.62 -2.10 -7.29
CA LEU A 125 -10.31 -2.78 -8.39
C LEU A 125 -11.80 -2.93 -8.09
N LYS A 126 -12.64 -2.80 -9.12
CA LYS A 126 -14.09 -3.08 -9.06
C LYS A 126 -14.48 -4.37 -9.79
N SER A 127 -13.67 -4.80 -10.76
CA SER A 127 -13.93 -6.00 -11.58
C SER A 127 -13.16 -7.20 -11.07
N MET A 128 -13.84 -8.35 -10.99
CA MET A 128 -13.22 -9.64 -10.68
C MET A 128 -12.35 -10.10 -11.86
N ASP A 129 -12.76 -9.84 -13.10
CA ASP A 129 -12.02 -10.25 -14.29
C ASP A 129 -10.64 -9.60 -14.31
N ARG A 130 -10.59 -8.30 -13.99
CA ARG A 130 -9.33 -7.56 -13.89
C ARG A 130 -8.44 -8.08 -12.76
N TYR A 131 -9.04 -8.49 -11.64
CA TYR A 131 -8.30 -9.08 -10.52
C TYR A 131 -7.70 -10.45 -10.89
N LEU A 132 -8.48 -11.32 -11.54
CA LEU A 132 -8.02 -12.62 -12.00
C LEU A 132 -6.91 -12.49 -13.05
N GLU A 133 -7.03 -11.53 -13.96
CA GLU A 133 -5.96 -11.22 -14.92
C GLU A 133 -4.66 -10.85 -14.22
N LEU A 134 -4.70 -9.99 -13.20
CA LEU A 134 -3.52 -9.59 -12.42
C LEU A 134 -2.89 -10.76 -11.66
N ILE A 135 -3.69 -11.64 -11.05
CA ILE A 135 -3.17 -12.84 -10.40
C ILE A 135 -2.51 -13.77 -11.41
N ASN A 136 -3.17 -14.05 -12.53
CA ASN A 136 -2.66 -14.97 -13.53
C ASN A 136 -1.33 -14.48 -14.12
N ASN A 137 -1.21 -13.17 -14.35
CA ASN A 137 0.03 -12.56 -14.83
C ASN A 137 1.15 -12.59 -13.78
N SER A 138 0.82 -12.61 -12.48
CA SER A 138 1.81 -12.64 -11.40
C SER A 138 2.48 -14.01 -11.19
N MET A 139 1.92 -15.10 -11.74
CA MET A 139 2.42 -16.47 -11.59
C MET A 139 2.73 -17.13 -12.96
N PRO A 140 3.71 -16.60 -13.74
CA PRO A 140 4.05 -17.16 -15.04
C PRO A 140 4.59 -18.59 -14.88
N GLY A 141 3.98 -19.55 -15.59
CA GLY A 141 4.41 -20.96 -15.62
C GLY A 141 3.59 -21.92 -14.76
N ILE A 142 2.78 -21.43 -13.81
CA ILE A 142 1.77 -22.27 -13.15
C ILE A 142 0.55 -22.37 -14.06
N LYS A 143 0.57 -23.31 -15.01
CA LYS A 143 -0.64 -23.80 -15.70
C LYS A 143 -1.48 -24.68 -14.76
N GLY A 144 -1.63 -24.28 -13.50
CA GLY A 144 -2.78 -24.71 -12.73
C GLY A 144 -3.98 -24.19 -13.49
N LYS A 145 -4.98 -25.05 -13.75
CA LYS A 145 -6.31 -24.55 -14.10
C LYS A 145 -6.57 -23.41 -13.13
N ALA A 146 -6.72 -22.17 -13.61
CA ALA A 146 -7.25 -21.08 -12.79
C ALA A 146 -8.45 -21.72 -12.12
N SER A 147 -8.36 -22.02 -10.82
CA SER A 147 -9.22 -23.03 -10.22
C SER A 147 -10.63 -22.61 -10.57
N SER A 148 -11.27 -23.41 -11.41
CA SER A 148 -12.59 -23.09 -11.90
C SER A 148 -13.45 -22.86 -10.66
N SER A 149 -14.01 -21.66 -10.55
CA SER A 149 -15.12 -21.30 -9.66
C SER A 149 -14.78 -20.98 -8.18
N PRO A 150 -15.74 -20.42 -7.43
CA PRO A 150 -15.77 -19.06 -6.92
C PRO A 150 -15.28 -19.04 -5.47
N PHE A 151 -14.02 -18.70 -5.21
CA PHE A 151 -13.51 -18.79 -3.82
C PHE A 151 -14.22 -17.85 -2.84
N LEU A 152 -14.85 -16.79 -3.37
CA LEU A 152 -15.57 -15.79 -2.61
C LEU A 152 -16.99 -15.63 -3.16
N LYS A 153 -17.98 -16.10 -2.40
CA LYS A 153 -19.38 -15.74 -2.65
C LYS A 153 -19.59 -14.30 -2.23
N TRP A 154 -19.74 -13.42 -3.20
CA TRP A 154 -20.00 -12.00 -2.99
C TRP A 154 -21.46 -11.81 -2.52
N PRO A 155 -21.71 -11.11 -1.40
CA PRO A 155 -23.06 -10.80 -0.92
C PRO A 155 -23.79 -9.84 -1.84
N THR A 156 -23.05 -8.98 -2.54
CA THR A 156 -23.56 -7.95 -3.45
C THR A 156 -22.67 -7.85 -4.68
N GLU A 157 -23.20 -7.28 -5.77
CA GLU A 157 -22.43 -6.99 -6.98
C GLU A 157 -21.46 -5.79 -6.82
N TYR A 158 -21.74 -4.92 -5.83
CA TYR A 158 -20.97 -3.72 -5.55
C TYR A 158 -19.72 -4.02 -4.70
N ARG A 159 -18.70 -4.55 -5.37
CA ARG A 159 -17.43 -4.98 -4.76
C ARG A 159 -16.30 -3.97 -4.92
N THR A 160 -15.36 -3.96 -3.99
CA THR A 160 -14.09 -3.24 -4.10
C THR A 160 -12.98 -4.13 -3.57
N ILE A 161 -11.90 -4.29 -4.35
CA ILE A 161 -10.77 -5.14 -4.01
C ILE A 161 -9.52 -4.26 -3.94
N LEU A 162 -8.74 -4.40 -2.87
CA LEU A 162 -7.38 -3.85 -2.78
C LEU A 162 -6.40 -4.97 -3.11
N TYR A 163 -5.74 -4.84 -4.25
CA TYR A 163 -4.74 -5.77 -4.75
C TYR A 163 -3.32 -5.20 -4.51
N HIS A 164 -2.39 -6.03 -4.03
CA HIS A 164 -0.98 -5.67 -3.90
C HIS A 164 -0.11 -6.82 -4.41
N PRO A 165 0.88 -6.59 -5.27
CA PRO A 165 1.64 -7.66 -5.92
C PRO A 165 2.36 -8.61 -4.94
N TYR A 166 2.74 -8.10 -3.77
CA TYR A 166 3.48 -8.87 -2.74
C TYR A 166 2.76 -8.92 -1.38
N GLY A 167 1.56 -8.35 -1.29
CA GLY A 167 0.90 -8.04 -0.01
C GLY A 167 -0.40 -8.80 0.18
N HIS A 168 -1.01 -8.61 1.34
CA HIS A 168 -2.35 -9.15 1.62
C HIS A 168 -3.40 -8.49 0.70
N HIS A 169 -4.39 -9.26 0.23
CA HIS A 169 -5.47 -8.73 -0.58
C HIS A 169 -6.72 -8.48 0.27
N TYR A 170 -7.29 -7.28 0.18
CA TYR A 170 -8.53 -6.97 0.90
C TYR A 170 -9.74 -7.01 -0.02
N TYR A 171 -10.82 -7.65 0.43
CA TYR A 171 -12.08 -7.75 -0.31
C TYR A 171 -13.20 -7.07 0.46
N PHE A 172 -13.87 -6.12 -0.19
CA PHE A 172 -14.95 -5.33 0.37
C PHE A 172 -16.20 -5.40 -0.49
N CYS A 173 -17.37 -5.31 0.13
CA CYS A 173 -18.62 -5.06 -0.58
C CYS A 173 -19.53 -4.10 0.18
N VAL A 174 -20.45 -3.48 -0.56
CA VAL A 174 -21.45 -2.53 -0.06
C VAL A 174 -22.81 -2.81 -0.66
N VAL A 175 -23.86 -2.17 -0.14
CA VAL A 175 -25.23 -2.45 -0.55
C VAL A 175 -25.70 -1.61 -1.74
N SER A 176 -24.99 -0.53 -2.09
CA SER A 176 -25.36 0.36 -3.20
C SER A 176 -24.16 0.75 -4.06
N GLU A 177 -24.44 1.03 -5.34
CA GLU A 177 -23.43 1.53 -6.28
C GLU A 177 -22.84 2.87 -5.82
N LYS A 178 -23.68 3.78 -5.29
CA LYS A 178 -23.25 5.09 -4.81
C LYS A 178 -22.23 4.98 -3.68
N GLU A 179 -22.41 4.03 -2.76
CA GLU A 179 -21.44 3.75 -1.71
C GLU A 179 -20.15 3.15 -2.26
N GLN A 180 -20.25 2.27 -3.27
CA GLN A 180 -19.09 1.67 -3.90
C GLN A 180 -18.24 2.72 -4.59
N GLN A 181 -18.88 3.64 -5.32
CA GLN A 181 -18.20 4.74 -5.99
C GLN A 181 -17.48 5.65 -4.97
N LYS A 182 -18.14 5.99 -3.85
CA LYS A 182 -17.52 6.77 -2.76
C LYS A 182 -16.31 6.06 -2.17
N TRP A 183 -16.47 4.82 -1.73
CA TRP A 183 -15.37 4.07 -1.12
C TRP A 183 -14.23 3.81 -2.09
N HIS A 184 -14.54 3.56 -3.36
CA HIS A 184 -13.52 3.43 -4.39
C HIS A 184 -12.70 4.70 -4.56
N ALA A 185 -13.35 5.87 -4.63
CA ALA A 185 -12.65 7.15 -4.73
C ALA A 185 -11.78 7.41 -3.49
N VAL A 186 -12.31 7.13 -2.29
CA VAL A 186 -11.57 7.25 -1.03
C VAL A 186 -10.33 6.36 -1.02
N PHE A 187 -10.44 5.08 -1.40
CA PHE A 187 -9.28 4.19 -1.47
C PHE A 187 -8.29 4.62 -2.55
N GLN A 188 -8.76 5.12 -3.69
CA GLN A 188 -7.88 5.66 -4.73
C GLN A 188 -7.10 6.87 -4.22
N ASP A 189 -7.74 7.75 -3.45
CA ASP A 189 -7.07 8.88 -2.81
C ASP A 189 -6.07 8.43 -1.74
N CYS A 190 -6.39 7.42 -0.92
CA CYS A 190 -5.44 6.81 0.01
C CYS A 190 -4.20 6.25 -0.70
N VAL A 191 -4.39 5.45 -1.75
CA VAL A 191 -3.29 4.92 -2.57
C VAL A 191 -2.47 6.05 -3.17
N ARG A 192 -3.13 7.05 -3.76
CA ARG A 192 -2.46 8.20 -4.38
C ARG A 192 -1.66 9.00 -3.35
N HIS A 193 -2.20 9.20 -2.15
CA HIS A 193 -1.49 9.97 -1.11
C HIS A 193 -0.27 9.20 -0.61
N LEU A 194 -0.42 7.94 -0.24
CA LEU A 194 0.65 7.12 0.32
C LEU A 194 1.74 6.78 -0.70
N ASN A 195 1.40 6.62 -1.98
CA ASN A 195 2.41 6.45 -3.03
C ASN A 195 3.19 7.75 -3.33
N ASN A 196 2.60 8.90 -3.01
CA ASN A 196 3.21 10.22 -3.19
C ASN A 196 3.60 10.84 -1.85
N GLU A 197 3.69 10.07 -0.77
CA GLU A 197 4.07 10.62 0.53
C GLU A 197 5.46 11.27 0.36
N ASP A 198 5.41 12.59 0.31
CA ASP A 198 6.53 13.46 0.08
C ASP A 198 7.33 13.41 1.37
N PHE A 199 8.26 12.46 1.47
CA PHE A 199 9.34 12.59 2.43
C PHE A 199 9.99 13.93 2.11
N ASP A 200 9.78 14.92 2.98
CA ASP A 200 10.26 16.31 2.87
C ASP A 200 11.79 16.42 2.67
N SER A 201 12.47 15.29 2.59
CA SER A 201 13.67 15.02 1.78
C SER A 201 13.51 15.32 0.28
N LYS A 202 12.87 16.43 -0.11
CA LYS A 202 12.50 16.87 -1.49
C LYS A 202 13.60 16.83 -2.58
N LYS A 203 14.79 16.35 -2.29
CA LYS A 203 15.85 16.07 -3.26
C LYS A 203 16.54 14.72 -3.04
N LEU A 204 16.56 14.18 -1.82
CA LEU A 204 17.44 13.06 -1.46
C LEU A 204 16.91 11.70 -1.96
N ILE A 205 15.65 11.37 -1.71
CA ILE A 205 15.07 10.09 -2.15
C ILE A 205 14.97 9.99 -3.69
N PRO A 206 14.55 11.04 -4.43
CA PRO A 206 14.58 10.99 -5.90
C PRO A 206 15.99 10.90 -6.49
N LEU A 207 17.00 11.52 -5.85
CA LEU A 207 18.42 11.40 -6.26
C LEU A 207 18.97 10.00 -5.97
N LEU A 208 18.67 9.43 -4.81
CA LEU A 208 19.01 8.05 -4.44
C LEU A 208 18.33 7.03 -5.36
N MET A 209 17.04 7.19 -5.63
CA MET A 209 16.30 6.32 -6.57
C MET A 209 16.84 6.45 -8.01
N LYS A 210 17.19 7.65 -8.48
CA LYS A 210 17.84 7.80 -9.79
C LYS A 210 19.21 7.13 -9.86
N ALA A 211 19.99 7.19 -8.79
CA ALA A 211 21.31 6.56 -8.76
C ALA A 211 21.21 5.02 -8.69
N VAL A 212 20.26 4.49 -7.93
CA VAL A 212 19.97 3.05 -7.86
C VAL A 212 19.43 2.53 -9.20
N ILE A 213 18.55 3.28 -9.87
CA ILE A 213 18.03 2.89 -11.19
C ILE A 213 19.15 2.91 -12.24
N ASN A 214 20.01 3.92 -12.25
CA ASN A 214 21.07 4.01 -13.26
C ASN A 214 22.20 2.98 -13.04
N GLY A 215 22.52 2.63 -11.78
CA GLY A 215 23.53 1.61 -11.47
C GLY A 215 23.13 0.17 -11.81
N VAL A 216 21.83 -0.12 -11.90
CA VAL A 216 21.30 -1.48 -12.19
C VAL A 216 21.18 -1.75 -13.70
N TYR A 217 21.20 -0.72 -14.55
CA TYR A 217 21.08 -0.86 -16.02
C TYR A 217 22.42 -0.78 -16.77
N GLU A 218 23.53 -0.49 -16.08
CA GLU A 218 24.88 -0.41 -16.68
C GLU A 218 25.78 -1.63 -16.39
N SER A 219 25.26 -2.66 -15.72
CA SER A 219 25.97 -3.93 -15.45
C SER A 219 25.52 -5.09 -16.34
#